data_AF-A0A252CAB4-F1
#
_entry.id   AF-A0A252CAB4-F1
#
_cell.length_a   1.000
_cell.length_b   1.000
_cell.length_c   1.000
_cell.angle_alpha   90.00
_cell.angle_beta   90.00
_cell.angle_gamma   90.00
#
_symmetry.space_group_name_H-M   'P 1'
#
loop_
_entity.id
_entity.type
_entity.pdbx_description
1 polymer ?
#
loop_
_entity_poly.entity_id
_entity_poly.type
_entity_poly.pdbx_seq_one_letter_code
_entity_poly.pdbx_strand_id
1 'polypeptide(L)'
;MKRRKSFLLMVLLFCSTFLFTSFLTKANAELTTQEIIGVKSIREENLPRIPVSLKELPIKHSGEAPYQDAQVSQFKNYINWAYNVGITTGYTPTSYQPNYSVTRGEMAVFLNRLAGSPRYSPPFNVYEDISLYKTHILWLTATTVTNGTAPYYNPNGTVTRGQMAAFYTEWQKLQEKLLQLPTMVHHLKIFQVIFLLMILDG
;
A
#
# COMPACT_ATOMS: atom_id res chain seq x y z
N MET A 1 36.67 3.23 -43.42
CA MET A 1 35.27 3.47 -42.98
C MET A 1 34.92 3.00 -41.55
N LYS A 2 35.69 2.09 -40.91
CA LYS A 2 35.39 1.54 -39.56
C LYS A 2 35.58 2.53 -38.39
N ARG A 3 36.56 3.44 -38.46
CA ARG A 3 36.89 4.38 -37.35
C ARG A 3 35.86 5.52 -37.12
N ARG A 4 35.11 5.94 -38.14
CA ARG A 4 34.10 7.02 -38.00
C ARG A 4 32.80 6.55 -37.32
N LYS A 5 32.42 5.28 -37.46
CA LYS A 5 31.26 4.69 -36.77
C LYS A 5 31.51 4.52 -35.26
N SER A 6 32.72 4.13 -34.87
CA SER A 6 33.11 3.99 -33.45
C SER A 6 33.10 5.32 -32.69
N PHE A 7 33.48 6.43 -33.35
CA PHE A 7 33.49 7.75 -32.72
C PHE A 7 32.07 8.29 -32.50
N LEU A 8 31.18 8.12 -33.48
CA LEU A 8 29.78 8.53 -33.36
C LEU A 8 29.03 7.75 -32.28
N LEU A 9 29.31 6.44 -32.16
CA LEU A 9 28.74 5.59 -31.10
C LEU A 9 29.24 6.01 -29.71
N MET A 10 30.52 6.39 -29.58
CA MET A 10 31.09 6.88 -28.33
C MET A 10 30.49 8.23 -27.92
N VAL A 11 30.27 9.14 -28.88
CA VAL A 11 29.62 10.45 -28.62
C VAL A 11 28.16 10.26 -28.19
N LEU A 12 27.42 9.33 -28.80
CA LEU A 12 26.05 9.01 -28.41
C LEU A 12 25.96 8.34 -27.03
N LEU A 13 26.93 7.48 -26.69
CA LEU A 13 27.10 6.87 -25.37
C LEU A 13 27.39 7.90 -24.26
N PHE A 14 28.31 8.84 -24.53
CA PHE A 14 28.58 9.95 -23.60
C PHE A 14 27.37 10.89 -23.47
N CYS A 15 26.64 11.14 -24.56
CA CYS A 15 25.44 11.97 -24.52
C CYS A 15 24.31 11.32 -23.71
N SER A 16 24.06 10.01 -23.86
CA SER A 16 23.00 9.32 -23.14
C SER A 16 23.29 9.19 -21.64
N THR A 17 24.53 8.87 -21.27
CA THR A 17 24.96 8.82 -19.86
C THR A 17 24.90 10.20 -19.20
N PHE A 18 25.32 11.26 -19.91
CA PHE A 18 25.28 12.63 -19.40
C PHE A 18 23.85 13.13 -19.21
N LEU A 19 22.97 12.94 -20.21
CA LEU A 19 21.54 13.27 -20.10
C LEU A 19 20.87 12.51 -18.96
N PHE A 20 21.24 11.24 -18.76
CA PHE A 20 20.71 10.42 -17.67
C PHE A 20 21.17 10.92 -16.29
N THR A 21 22.46 11.25 -16.13
CA THR A 21 22.95 11.86 -14.88
C THR A 21 22.27 13.20 -14.62
N SER A 22 22.10 14.05 -15.63
CA SER A 22 21.40 15.34 -15.48
C SER A 22 19.94 15.15 -15.08
N PHE A 23 19.26 14.13 -15.62
CA PHE A 23 17.89 13.81 -15.27
C PHE A 23 17.78 13.31 -13.82
N LEU A 24 18.67 12.40 -13.40
CA LEU A 24 18.71 11.89 -12.02
C LEU A 24 19.01 13.01 -11.01
N THR A 25 19.93 13.92 -11.32
CA THR A 25 20.25 15.05 -10.44
C THR A 25 19.07 16.00 -10.30
N LYS A 26 18.35 16.27 -11.40
CA LYS A 26 17.15 17.12 -11.38
C LYS A 26 16.00 16.46 -10.60
N ALA A 27 15.77 15.16 -10.81
CA ALA A 27 14.76 14.40 -10.09
C ALA A 27 15.04 14.36 -8.57
N ASN A 28 16.30 14.14 -8.17
CA ASN A 28 16.70 14.19 -6.76
C ASN A 28 16.49 15.58 -6.16
N ALA A 29 16.85 16.65 -6.87
CA ALA A 29 16.62 18.02 -6.40
C ALA A 29 15.14 18.34 -6.21
N GLU A 30 14.26 17.88 -7.11
CA GLU A 30 12.81 18.04 -6.99
C GLU A 30 12.25 17.23 -5.81
N LEU A 31 12.72 15.99 -5.59
CA LEU A 31 12.39 15.18 -4.41
C LEU A 31 12.81 15.85 -3.10
N THR A 32 14.03 16.35 -3.01
CA THR A 32 14.52 17.06 -1.82
C THR A 32 13.73 18.34 -1.58
N THR A 33 13.35 19.05 -2.64
CA THR A 33 12.52 20.27 -2.52
C THR A 33 11.10 19.94 -2.03
N GLN A 34 10.50 18.85 -2.52
CA GLN A 34 9.19 18.41 -2.03
C GLN A 34 9.22 17.88 -0.59
N GLU A 35 10.30 17.22 -0.17
CA GLU A 35 10.51 16.87 1.23
C GLU A 35 10.69 18.12 2.11
N ILE A 36 11.48 19.11 1.69
CA ILE A 36 11.69 20.37 2.44
C ILE A 36 10.39 21.19 2.53
N ILE A 37 9.60 21.25 1.46
CA ILE A 37 8.28 21.92 1.48
C ILE A 37 7.30 21.13 2.37
N GLY A 38 7.34 19.80 2.34
CA GLY A 38 6.53 18.93 3.18
C GLY A 38 6.84 19.01 4.68
N VAL A 39 8.09 19.31 5.04
CA VAL A 39 8.50 19.52 6.44
C VAL A 39 8.14 20.93 6.93
N LYS A 40 8.15 21.94 6.05
CA LYS A 40 7.87 23.34 6.42
C LYS A 40 6.38 23.65 6.65
N SER A 41 5.47 22.75 6.27
CA SER A 41 4.01 22.93 6.46
C SER A 41 3.44 22.22 7.69
N ILE A 42 4.25 21.57 8.53
CA ILE A 42 3.74 20.85 9.72
C ILE A 42 3.58 21.86 10.86
N ARG A 43 2.50 22.63 10.81
CA ARG A 43 1.77 23.09 12.00
C ARG A 43 0.50 22.23 12.08
N GLU A 44 0.44 21.44 13.16
CA GLU A 44 -0.70 20.82 13.86
C GLU A 44 -1.94 20.39 13.05
N GLU A 45 -2.16 19.07 12.96
CA GLU A 45 -3.46 18.34 13.11
C GLU A 45 -3.46 16.92 12.47
N ASN A 46 -2.47 16.56 11.65
CA ASN A 46 -2.47 15.30 10.89
C ASN A 46 -1.29 14.36 11.24
N LEU A 47 -1.55 13.05 11.29
CA LEU A 47 -0.52 12.03 11.54
C LEU A 47 0.57 12.02 10.45
N PRO A 48 1.84 11.71 10.80
CA PRO A 48 2.90 11.57 9.83
C PRO A 48 2.63 10.39 8.88
N ARG A 49 2.83 10.60 7.58
CA ARG A 49 2.60 9.59 6.54
C ARG A 49 3.70 8.53 6.54
N ILE A 50 3.32 7.24 6.44
CA ILE A 50 4.24 6.10 6.53
C ILE A 50 4.22 5.26 5.24
N PRO A 51 5.38 4.78 4.75
CA PRO A 51 5.44 3.78 3.68
C PRO A 51 4.99 2.40 4.18
N VAL A 52 4.19 1.70 3.38
CA VAL A 52 3.61 0.38 3.70
C VAL A 52 4.30 -0.70 2.86
N SER A 53 4.45 -1.92 3.37
CA SER A 53 4.85 -3.08 2.55
C SER A 53 3.73 -4.09 2.64
N LEU A 54 3.14 -4.43 1.49
CA LEU A 54 2.00 -5.32 1.44
C LEU A 54 2.48 -6.75 1.18
N LYS A 55 1.86 -7.68 1.89
CA LYS A 55 2.11 -9.11 1.72
C LYS A 55 1.35 -9.62 0.49
N GLU A 56 2.02 -10.36 -0.39
CA GLU A 56 1.34 -11.17 -1.41
C GLU A 56 0.56 -12.28 -0.70
N LEU A 57 -0.78 -12.28 -0.85
CA LEU A 57 -1.65 -13.27 -0.23
C LEU A 57 -2.03 -14.37 -1.22
N PRO A 58 -1.98 -15.65 -0.82
CA PRO A 58 -2.30 -16.76 -1.71
C PRO A 58 -3.78 -16.72 -2.11
N ILE A 59 -4.09 -16.88 -3.39
CA ILE A 59 -5.48 -16.84 -3.90
C ILE A 59 -6.27 -18.11 -3.52
N LYS A 60 -5.59 -19.25 -3.38
CA LYS A 60 -6.17 -20.50 -2.90
C LYS A 60 -5.61 -20.84 -1.53
N HIS A 61 -6.49 -21.15 -0.58
CA HIS A 61 -6.09 -21.65 0.72
C HIS A 61 -6.91 -22.88 1.10
N SER A 62 -6.22 -23.97 1.43
CA SER A 62 -6.82 -25.20 1.94
C SER A 62 -6.79 -25.17 3.47
N GLY A 63 -7.87 -24.72 4.09
CA GLY A 63 -8.03 -24.76 5.55
C GLY A 63 -9.44 -24.36 5.95
N GLU A 64 -10.03 -25.05 6.92
CA GLU A 64 -11.35 -24.71 7.43
C GLU A 64 -11.24 -23.80 8.65
N ALA A 65 -12.02 -22.73 8.68
CA ALA A 65 -12.14 -21.90 9.85
C ALA A 65 -13.00 -22.60 10.92
N PRO A 66 -12.75 -22.35 12.23
CA PRO A 66 -13.46 -23.00 13.32
C PRO A 66 -14.89 -22.48 13.53
N TYR A 67 -15.44 -21.71 12.57
CA TYR A 67 -16.73 -21.04 12.72
C TYR A 67 -17.87 -21.97 12.28
N GLN A 68 -18.73 -22.35 13.22
CA GLN A 68 -19.81 -23.30 12.99
C GLN A 68 -20.88 -22.71 12.06
N ASP A 69 -21.20 -21.43 12.25
CA ASP A 69 -22.18 -20.67 11.46
C ASP A 69 -21.70 -20.38 10.03
N ALA A 70 -20.39 -20.38 9.78
CA ALA A 70 -19.83 -20.22 8.44
C ALA A 70 -19.92 -21.50 7.60
N GLN A 71 -19.98 -22.69 8.21
CA GLN A 71 -19.96 -23.96 7.47
C GLN A 71 -21.18 -24.16 6.57
N VAL A 72 -22.33 -23.61 6.97
CA VAL A 72 -23.59 -23.65 6.20
C VAL A 72 -23.79 -22.39 5.35
N SER A 73 -22.86 -21.44 5.39
CA SER A 73 -22.96 -20.20 4.62
C SER A 73 -22.49 -20.41 3.18
N GLN A 74 -23.17 -19.77 2.23
CA GLN A 74 -22.68 -19.65 0.84
C GLN A 74 -21.31 -18.95 0.76
N PHE A 75 -20.92 -18.19 1.81
CA PHE A 75 -19.65 -17.49 1.89
C PHE A 75 -18.53 -18.30 2.55
N LYS A 76 -18.77 -19.56 2.90
CA LYS A 76 -17.82 -20.46 3.60
C LYS A 76 -16.39 -20.35 3.07
N ASN A 77 -16.20 -20.49 1.76
CA ASN A 77 -14.87 -20.50 1.15
C ASN A 77 -14.12 -19.16 1.31
N TYR A 78 -14.83 -18.04 1.20
CA TYR A 78 -14.25 -16.71 1.38
C TYR A 78 -13.90 -16.44 2.85
N ILE A 79 -14.75 -16.88 3.77
CA ILE A 79 -14.52 -16.78 5.21
C ILE A 79 -13.32 -17.62 5.63
N ASN A 80 -13.26 -18.86 5.16
CA ASN A 80 -12.13 -19.76 5.38
C ASN A 80 -10.83 -19.13 4.87
N TRP A 81 -10.84 -18.57 3.67
CA TRP A 81 -9.67 -17.87 3.14
C TRP A 81 -9.25 -16.71 4.05
N ALA A 82 -10.18 -15.81 4.39
CA ALA A 82 -9.89 -14.64 5.22
C ALA A 82 -9.34 -15.02 6.60
N TYR A 83 -9.83 -16.11 7.19
CA TYR A 83 -9.30 -16.64 8.45
C TYR A 83 -7.87 -17.13 8.30
N ASN A 84 -7.63 -17.98 7.31
CA ASN A 84 -6.33 -18.61 7.10
C ASN A 84 -5.20 -17.61 6.78
N VAL A 85 -5.51 -16.54 6.04
CA VAL A 85 -4.53 -15.47 5.76
C VAL A 85 -4.44 -14.44 6.89
N GLY A 86 -5.21 -14.61 7.96
CA GLY A 86 -5.16 -13.77 9.17
C GLY A 86 -5.88 -12.44 9.06
N ILE A 87 -6.79 -12.25 8.10
CA ILE A 87 -7.61 -11.03 7.98
C ILE A 87 -8.69 -11.01 9.07
N THR A 88 -9.26 -12.16 9.42
CA THR A 88 -10.33 -12.25 10.42
C THR A 88 -10.03 -13.27 11.51
N THR A 89 -10.54 -12.99 12.69
CA THR A 89 -10.49 -13.86 13.89
C THR A 89 -11.88 -14.31 14.32
N GLY A 90 -12.92 -13.98 13.53
CA GLY A 90 -14.31 -14.25 13.86
C GLY A 90 -14.90 -13.23 14.82
N TYR A 91 -16.21 -13.39 15.06
CA TYR A 91 -16.95 -12.63 16.06
C TYR A 91 -16.75 -13.24 17.46
N THR A 92 -16.68 -14.57 17.52
CA THR A 92 -16.21 -15.35 18.66
C THR A 92 -15.23 -16.43 18.17
N PRO A 93 -14.56 -17.18 19.04
CA PRO A 93 -13.68 -18.28 18.62
C PRO A 93 -14.35 -19.34 17.72
N THR A 94 -15.69 -19.44 17.77
CA THR A 94 -16.47 -20.46 17.05
C THR A 94 -17.59 -19.90 16.17
N SER A 95 -17.70 -18.57 16.03
CA SER A 95 -18.74 -17.92 15.20
C SER A 95 -18.16 -16.74 14.41
N TYR A 96 -18.61 -16.62 13.16
CA TYR A 96 -18.20 -15.55 12.24
C TYR A 96 -19.25 -14.45 12.05
N GLN A 97 -20.55 -14.77 12.19
CA GLN A 97 -21.68 -13.89 11.89
C GLN A 97 -21.70 -13.40 10.42
N PRO A 98 -21.82 -14.31 9.43
CA PRO A 98 -21.67 -13.97 8.01
C PRO A 98 -22.71 -12.98 7.44
N ASN A 99 -23.84 -12.79 8.12
CA ASN A 99 -24.92 -11.90 7.70
C ASN A 99 -24.92 -10.55 8.43
N TYR A 100 -23.98 -10.32 9.35
CA TYR A 100 -23.93 -9.09 10.12
C TYR A 100 -23.29 -7.97 9.29
N SER A 101 -23.73 -6.75 9.57
CA SER A 101 -23.11 -5.57 8.99
C SER A 101 -21.74 -5.32 9.65
N VAL A 102 -20.79 -4.86 8.86
CA VAL A 102 -19.43 -4.53 9.33
C VAL A 102 -19.39 -3.08 9.80
N THR A 103 -18.86 -2.87 11.00
CA THR A 103 -18.60 -1.54 11.55
C THR A 103 -17.34 -0.91 10.95
N ARG A 104 -17.23 0.42 11.01
CA ARG A 104 -16.05 1.16 10.51
C ARG A 104 -14.76 0.76 11.22
N GLY A 105 -14.83 0.40 12.50
CA GLY A 105 -13.72 -0.11 13.28
C GLY A 105 -13.26 -1.49 12.81
N GLU A 106 -14.20 -2.42 12.61
CA GLU A 106 -13.89 -3.76 12.07
C GLU A 106 -13.30 -3.68 10.65
N MET A 107 -13.82 -2.78 9.81
CA MET A 107 -13.24 -2.52 8.49
C MET A 107 -11.78 -2.06 8.57
N ALA A 108 -11.46 -1.17 9.53
CA ALA A 108 -10.09 -0.74 9.75
C ALA A 108 -9.17 -1.90 10.16
N VAL A 109 -9.66 -2.81 11.01
CA VAL A 109 -8.94 -4.03 11.39
C VAL A 109 -8.68 -4.92 10.17
N PHE A 110 -9.69 -5.17 9.34
CA PHE A 110 -9.55 -6.02 8.16
C PHE A 110 -8.54 -5.46 7.17
N LEU A 111 -8.59 -4.17 6.86
CA LEU A 111 -7.65 -3.53 5.93
C LEU A 111 -6.23 -3.50 6.50
N ASN A 112 -6.05 -3.23 7.80
CA ASN A 112 -4.73 -3.28 8.42
C ASN A 112 -4.13 -4.70 8.41
N ARG A 113 -4.95 -5.73 8.68
CA ARG A 113 -4.51 -7.13 8.60
C ARG A 113 -4.24 -7.57 7.18
N LEU A 114 -5.05 -7.12 6.22
CA LEU A 114 -4.82 -7.32 4.79
C LEU A 114 -3.47 -6.71 4.36
N ALA A 115 -3.02 -5.63 5.01
CA ALA A 115 -1.69 -5.04 4.80
C ALA A 115 -0.55 -5.80 5.51
N GLY A 116 -0.83 -6.95 6.14
CA GLY A 116 0.16 -7.72 6.90
C GLY A 116 0.32 -7.26 8.35
N SER A 117 -0.64 -6.52 8.92
CA SER A 117 -0.61 -6.01 10.30
C SER A 117 0.69 -5.25 10.64
N PRO A 118 1.06 -4.23 9.84
CA PRO A 118 2.27 -3.46 10.08
C PRO A 118 2.25 -2.81 11.47
N ARG A 119 3.38 -2.89 12.17
CA ARG A 119 3.55 -2.24 13.47
C ARG A 119 3.49 -0.74 13.29
N TYR A 120 2.67 -0.08 14.10
CA TYR A 120 2.54 1.36 14.11
C TYR A 120 2.39 1.89 15.53
N SER A 121 3.22 2.87 15.87
CA SER A 121 3.18 3.57 17.14
C SER A 121 2.86 5.05 16.86
N PRO A 122 1.59 5.46 16.97
CA PRO A 122 1.19 6.84 16.71
C PRO A 122 1.76 7.78 17.79
N PRO A 123 2.27 8.98 17.41
CA PRO A 123 2.80 9.94 18.38
C PRO A 123 1.72 10.59 19.25
N PHE A 124 0.46 10.63 18.77
CA PHE A 124 -0.70 11.17 19.47
C PHE A 124 -1.99 10.54 18.94
N ASN A 125 -3.10 10.73 19.67
CA ASN A 125 -4.42 10.30 19.22
C ASN A 125 -5.09 11.42 18.43
N VAL A 126 -5.67 11.10 17.28
CA VAL A 126 -6.43 12.05 16.45
C VAL A 126 -7.91 12.08 16.85
N TYR A 127 -8.41 10.96 17.38
CA TYR A 127 -9.82 10.77 17.70
C TYR A 127 -10.00 10.42 19.17
N GLU A 128 -11.13 10.84 19.73
CA GLU A 128 -11.48 10.60 21.14
C GLU A 128 -12.22 9.27 21.34
N ASP A 129 -12.95 8.80 20.32
CA ASP A 129 -13.88 7.65 20.38
C ASP A 129 -13.28 6.32 19.91
N ILE A 130 -11.94 6.21 19.84
CA ILE A 130 -11.23 5.06 19.25
C ILE A 130 -10.53 4.16 20.29
N SER A 131 -11.12 4.00 21.47
CA SER A 131 -10.57 3.11 22.51
C SER A 131 -10.39 1.68 21.98
N LEU A 132 -11.39 1.19 21.23
CA LEU A 132 -11.32 -0.05 20.44
C LEU A 132 -10.72 0.22 19.06
N TYR A 133 -9.96 -0.75 18.54
CA TYR A 133 -9.35 -0.70 17.20
C TYR A 133 -8.33 0.43 16.98
N LYS A 134 -7.95 1.14 18.05
CA LYS A 134 -7.09 2.32 18.07
C LYS A 134 -5.93 2.27 17.08
N THR A 135 -5.05 1.26 17.23
CA THR A 135 -3.83 1.14 16.42
C THR A 135 -4.14 0.96 14.93
N HIS A 136 -5.18 0.19 14.60
CA HIS A 136 -5.60 -0.05 13.22
C HIS A 136 -6.15 1.23 12.62
N ILE A 137 -7.07 1.91 13.32
CA ILE A 137 -7.66 3.17 12.85
C ILE A 137 -6.57 4.22 12.61
N LEU A 138 -5.69 4.43 13.59
CA LEU A 138 -4.64 5.44 13.48
C LEU A 138 -3.63 5.09 12.37
N TRP A 139 -3.35 3.80 12.12
CA TRP A 139 -2.53 3.40 10.98
C TRP A 139 -3.21 3.74 9.66
N LEU A 140 -4.51 3.42 9.51
CA LEU A 140 -5.25 3.73 8.29
C LEU A 140 -5.32 5.25 8.03
N THR A 141 -5.44 6.05 9.09
CA THR A 141 -5.35 7.52 9.01
C THR A 141 -3.96 7.98 8.57
N ALA A 142 -2.89 7.42 9.15
CA ALA A 142 -1.52 7.74 8.75
C ALA A 142 -1.20 7.35 7.30
N THR A 143 -1.80 6.27 6.79
CA THR A 143 -1.65 5.83 5.40
C THR A 143 -2.68 6.44 4.45
N THR A 144 -3.51 7.37 4.93
CA THR A 144 -4.56 8.07 4.17
C THR A 144 -5.59 7.14 3.51
N VAL A 145 -5.74 5.91 4.02
CA VAL A 145 -6.79 4.98 3.56
C VAL A 145 -8.16 5.47 4.03
N THR A 146 -8.19 6.12 5.20
CA THR A 146 -9.41 6.63 5.81
C THR A 146 -9.13 7.95 6.49
N ASN A 147 -9.95 8.96 6.22
CA ASN A 147 -10.00 10.18 7.01
C ASN A 147 -11.32 10.18 7.78
N GLY A 148 -11.26 10.05 9.10
CA GLY A 148 -12.39 10.35 9.99
C GLY A 148 -12.61 11.85 10.12
N THR A 149 -13.68 12.25 10.79
CA THR A 149 -14.01 13.65 11.02
C THR A 149 -13.63 14.03 12.44
N ALA A 150 -12.44 14.59 12.65
CA ALA A 150 -12.00 14.99 13.98
C ALA A 150 -13.06 15.88 14.68
N PRO A 151 -13.32 15.68 15.98
CA PRO A 151 -12.59 14.80 16.90
C PRO A 151 -13.07 13.33 16.96
N TYR A 152 -13.98 12.90 16.07
CA TYR A 152 -14.61 11.56 16.13
C TYR A 152 -14.40 10.71 14.88
N TYR A 153 -14.13 9.42 15.05
CA TYR A 153 -14.00 8.46 13.95
C TYR A 153 -15.32 7.71 13.65
N ASN A 154 -16.17 7.57 14.66
CA ASN A 154 -17.36 6.73 14.69
C ASN A 154 -17.06 5.25 14.35
N PRO A 155 -16.28 4.53 15.18
CA PRO A 155 -15.88 3.16 14.88
C PRO A 155 -17.03 2.17 14.89
N ASN A 156 -18.09 2.42 15.67
CA ASN A 156 -19.25 1.55 15.78
C ASN A 156 -20.29 1.78 14.67
N GLY A 157 -20.14 2.85 13.88
CA GLY A 157 -21.03 3.13 12.76
C GLY A 157 -20.90 2.09 11.65
N THR A 158 -22.02 1.71 11.04
CA THR A 158 -22.05 0.80 9.89
C THR A 158 -21.42 1.46 8.66
N VAL A 159 -20.68 0.68 7.88
CA VAL A 159 -20.10 1.13 6.60
C VAL A 159 -21.17 1.12 5.50
N THR A 160 -21.47 2.27 4.90
CA THR A 160 -22.37 2.34 3.73
C THR A 160 -21.67 1.87 2.45
N ARG A 161 -22.43 1.50 1.42
CA ARG A 161 -21.87 1.12 0.11
C ARG A 161 -20.97 2.20 -0.50
N GLY A 162 -21.30 3.47 -0.30
CA GLY A 162 -20.45 4.60 -0.75
C GLY A 162 -19.14 4.68 0.02
N GLN A 163 -19.18 4.48 1.34
CA GLN A 163 -17.97 4.42 2.18
C GLN A 163 -17.10 3.21 1.83
N MET A 164 -17.70 2.07 1.50
CA MET A 164 -16.98 0.91 0.99
C MET A 164 -16.22 1.22 -0.32
N ALA A 165 -16.88 1.90 -1.27
CA ALA A 165 -16.24 2.30 -2.52
C ALA A 165 -15.06 3.27 -2.29
N ALA A 166 -15.16 4.16 -1.31
CA ALA A 166 -14.05 5.01 -0.90
C ALA A 166 -12.88 4.16 -0.37
N PHE A 167 -13.12 3.18 0.51
CA PHE A 167 -12.06 2.29 0.99
C PHE A 167 -11.35 1.55 -0.14
N TYR A 168 -12.07 1.02 -1.14
CA TYR A 168 -11.45 0.34 -2.28
C TYR A 168 -10.52 1.27 -3.07
N THR A 169 -10.96 2.50 -3.30
CA THR A 169 -10.19 3.48 -4.07
C THR A 169 -8.93 3.91 -3.32
N GLU A 170 -9.05 4.20 -2.03
CA GLU A 170 -7.88 4.61 -1.22
C GLU A 170 -6.93 3.42 -0.97
N TRP A 171 -7.46 2.21 -0.82
CA TRP A 171 -6.66 1.01 -0.76
C TRP A 171 -5.85 0.79 -2.05
N GLN A 172 -6.48 0.94 -3.22
CA GLN A 172 -5.79 0.79 -4.50
C GLN A 172 -4.68 1.84 -4.68
N LYS A 173 -4.95 3.10 -4.32
CA LYS A 173 -3.91 4.15 -4.32
C LYS A 173 -2.75 3.81 -3.40
N LEU A 174 -3.03 3.24 -2.23
CA LEU A 174 -1.99 2.75 -1.34
C LEU A 174 -1.15 1.68 -2.04
N GLN A 175 -1.76 0.67 -2.67
CA GLN A 175 -1.05 -0.38 -3.41
C GLN A 175 -0.14 0.19 -4.50
N GLU A 176 -0.64 1.11 -5.31
CA GLU A 176 0.12 1.75 -6.39
C GLU A 176 1.34 2.51 -5.87
N LYS A 177 1.19 3.25 -4.78
CA LYS A 177 2.30 3.99 -4.16
C LYS A 177 3.44 3.06 -3.72
N LEU A 178 3.13 1.81 -3.38
CA LEU A 178 4.12 0.82 -2.94
C LEU A 178 4.74 0.08 -4.12
N LEU A 179 3.96 -0.13 -5.19
CA LEU A 179 4.43 -0.73 -6.43
C LEU A 179 5.29 0.25 -7.28
N GLN A 180 5.22 1.56 -7.02
CA GLN A 180 6.14 2.54 -7.62
C GLN A 180 7.58 2.46 -7.09
N LEU A 181 7.87 1.60 -6.10
CA LEU A 181 9.22 1.45 -5.53
C LEU A 181 10.19 0.54 -6.31
N PRO A 182 9.79 -0.38 -7.24
CA PRO A 182 10.75 -1.12 -8.06
C PRO A 182 10.58 -1.05 -9.60
N THR A 183 9.58 -0.38 -10.18
CA THR A 183 9.44 -0.33 -11.66
C THR A 183 10.60 0.42 -12.34
N MET A 184 11.22 1.38 -11.65
CA MET A 184 12.45 2.05 -12.08
C MET A 184 13.63 1.09 -12.26
N VAL A 185 13.70 -0.02 -11.52
CA VAL A 185 14.81 -0.98 -11.60
C VAL A 185 14.58 -2.00 -12.71
N HIS A 186 13.34 -2.42 -12.94
CA HIS A 186 13.01 -3.35 -14.04
C HIS A 186 13.18 -2.71 -15.41
N HIS A 187 12.74 -1.46 -15.59
CA HIS A 187 12.98 -0.75 -16.86
C HIS A 187 14.48 -0.51 -17.09
N LEU A 188 15.27 -0.21 -16.05
CA LEU A 188 16.72 0.00 -16.18
C LEU A 188 17.48 -1.30 -16.49
N LYS A 189 17.10 -2.43 -15.88
CA LYS A 189 17.70 -3.75 -16.17
C LYS A 189 17.35 -4.23 -17.58
N ILE A 190 16.12 -4.05 -18.02
CA ILE A 190 15.69 -4.38 -19.39
C ILE A 190 16.44 -3.50 -20.39
N PHE A 191 16.59 -2.20 -20.12
CA PHE A 191 17.37 -1.31 -20.97
C PHE A 191 18.86 -1.69 -21.02
N GLN A 192 19.49 -2.04 -19.90
CA GLN A 192 20.88 -2.50 -19.87
C GLN A 192 21.09 -3.83 -20.60
N VAL A 193 20.17 -4.79 -20.48
CA VAL A 193 20.26 -6.09 -21.18
C VAL A 193 20.07 -5.92 -22.69
N ILE A 194 19.07 -5.15 -23.12
CA ILE A 194 18.85 -4.85 -24.54
C ILE A 194 20.04 -4.08 -25.12
N PHE A 195 20.60 -3.13 -24.37
CA PHE A 195 21.75 -2.35 -24.79
C PHE A 195 23.03 -3.19 -24.91
N LEU A 196 23.25 -4.16 -24.01
CA LEU A 196 24.39 -5.08 -24.09
C LEU A 196 24.28 -6.03 -25.29
N LEU A 197 23.07 -6.51 -25.60
CA LEU A 197 22.81 -7.35 -26.79
C LEU A 197 23.05 -6.58 -28.10
N MET A 198 22.63 -5.30 -28.17
CA MET A 198 22.91 -4.46 -29.33
C MET A 198 24.40 -4.13 -29.55
N ILE A 199 25.23 -4.21 -28.51
CA ILE A 199 26.70 -4.01 -28.60
C ILE A 199 27.43 -5.28 -29.03
N LEU A 200 26.90 -6.46 -28.69
CA LEU A 200 27.55 -7.75 -28.99
C LEU A 200 27.23 -8.29 -30.39
N ASP A 201 26.13 -7.85 -31.01
CA ASP A 201 25.69 -8.28 -32.34
C ASP A 201 26.14 -7.35 -33.50
N GLY A 202 27.11 -6.43 -33.30
CA GLY A 202 27.60 -5.47 -34.31
C GLY A 202 29.11 -5.35 -34.41
#